data_AF-A6QAI8-F1
#
_entry.id   AF-A6QAI8-F1
#
_cell.length_a   1.000
_cell.length_b   1.000
_cell.length_c   1.000
_cell.angle_alpha   90.00
_cell.angle_beta   90.00
_cell.angle_gamma   90.00
#
_symmetry.space_group_name_H-M   'P 1'
#
loop_
_entity.id
_entity.type
_entity.pdbx_description
1 polymer ?
#
loop_
_entity_poly.entity_id
_entity_poly.type
_entity_poly.pdbx_seq_one_letter_code
_entity_poly.pdbx_strand_id
1 'polypeptide(L)'
;MTTTVGMRDLVRNSNILQDYDYVDIEDKKTHEYKGLLISPRYADEIRKLLEQKILNEKQKEIDEIMQFSGIADGDTENMTAKEMRAAHAAKFGNA
;
A
#
# COMPACT_ATOMS: atom_id res chain seq x y z
N MET A 1 -15.77 17.34 14.99
CA MET A 1 -16.88 16.42 15.31
C MET A 1 -16.97 15.35 14.24
N THR A 2 -17.39 14.13 14.63
CA THR A 2 -17.36 12.93 13.80
C THR A 2 -18.70 12.22 13.88
N THR A 3 -19.07 11.47 12.85
CA THR A 3 -20.31 10.68 12.86
C THR A 3 -20.20 9.47 11.95
N THR A 4 -21.05 8.47 12.17
CA THR A 4 -21.23 7.33 11.29
C THR A 4 -22.57 7.44 10.58
N VAL A 5 -22.59 7.27 9.26
CA VAL A 5 -23.80 7.35 8.44
C VAL A 5 -23.96 6.11 7.58
N GLY A 6 -25.22 5.76 7.33
CA GLY A 6 -25.54 4.71 6.39
C GLY A 6 -25.34 5.21 4.96
N MET A 7 -24.86 4.37 4.04
CA MET A 7 -24.74 4.74 2.62
C MET A 7 -26.06 5.30 2.04
N ARG A 8 -27.19 4.72 2.43
CA ARG A 8 -28.52 5.18 1.99
C ARG A 8 -28.91 6.55 2.54
N ASP A 9 -28.46 6.88 3.75
CA ASP A 9 -28.73 8.17 4.39
C ASP A 9 -27.87 9.26 3.78
N LEU A 10 -26.62 8.93 3.46
CA LEU A 10 -25.70 9.83 2.75
C LEU A 10 -26.24 10.23 1.37
N VAL A 11 -26.75 9.27 0.59
CA VAL A 11 -27.35 9.54 -0.72
C VAL A 11 -28.61 10.40 -0.60
N ARG A 12 -29.38 10.24 0.48
CA ARG A 12 -30.62 11.00 0.72
C ARG A 12 -30.36 12.41 1.21
N ASN A 13 -29.27 12.63 1.95
CA ASN A 13 -28.91 13.93 2.48
C ASN A 13 -27.40 14.08 2.58
N SER A 14 -26.79 14.70 1.57
CA SER A 14 -25.36 14.99 1.54
C SER A 14 -24.96 16.19 2.40
N ASN A 15 -25.90 17.00 2.87
CA ASN A 15 -25.60 18.17 3.71
C ASN A 15 -25.02 17.78 5.07
N ILE A 16 -25.22 16.53 5.50
CA ILE A 16 -24.58 15.98 6.71
C ILE A 16 -23.05 16.03 6.64
N LEU A 17 -22.45 16.19 5.46
CA LEU A 17 -21.00 16.33 5.31
C LEU A 17 -20.47 17.70 5.70
N GLN A 18 -21.32 18.72 5.82
CA GLN A 18 -20.91 20.09 6.12
C GLN A 18 -20.66 20.33 7.61
N ASP A 19 -21.30 19.53 8.47
CA ASP A 19 -21.29 19.75 9.92
C ASP A 19 -20.19 18.96 10.65
N TYR A 20 -19.45 18.10 9.94
CA TYR A 20 -18.48 17.17 10.52
C TYR A 20 -17.12 17.28 9.86
N ASP A 21 -16.06 17.09 10.65
CA ASP A 21 -14.68 17.10 10.14
C ASP A 21 -14.41 15.86 9.28
N TYR A 22 -14.99 14.72 9.67
CA TYR A 22 -15.02 13.48 8.91
C TYR A 22 -16.23 12.63 9.27
N VAL A 23 -16.63 11.75 8.36
CA VAL A 23 -17.82 10.91 8.44
C VAL A 23 -17.49 9.48 8.01
N ASP A 24 -17.72 8.53 8.91
CA ASP A 24 -17.62 7.10 8.64
C ASP A 24 -18.86 6.62 7.88
N ILE A 25 -18.65 5.81 6.85
CA ILE A 25 -19.73 5.20 6.07
C ILE A 25 -19.79 3.71 6.39
N GLU A 26 -21.00 3.26 6.72
CA GLU A 26 -21.30 1.86 7.03
C GLU A 26 -22.51 1.39 6.21
N ASP A 27 -22.53 0.11 5.84
CA ASP A 27 -23.79 -0.55 5.50
C ASP A 27 -24.52 -0.97 6.77
N LYS A 28 -25.54 -0.21 7.16
CA LYS A 28 -26.37 -0.47 8.35
C LYS A 28 -27.04 -1.84 8.41
N LYS A 29 -27.15 -2.57 7.28
CA LYS A 29 -27.70 -3.93 7.28
C LYS A 29 -26.67 -4.97 7.67
N THR A 30 -25.44 -4.85 7.18
CA THR A 30 -24.36 -5.82 7.38
C THR A 30 -23.37 -5.39 8.46
N HIS A 31 -23.47 -4.15 8.94
CA HIS A 31 -22.49 -3.48 9.79
C HIS A 31 -21.08 -3.43 9.18
N GLU A 32 -21.00 -3.51 7.85
CA GLU A 32 -19.74 -3.49 7.14
C GLU A 32 -19.29 -2.05 6.90
N TYR A 33 -18.05 -1.75 7.28
CA TYR A 33 -17.43 -0.47 7.00
C TYR A 33 -17.17 -0.30 5.50
N LYS A 34 -17.62 0.83 4.94
CA LYS A 34 -17.49 1.12 3.50
C LYS A 34 -16.48 2.20 3.18
N GLY A 35 -16.16 3.08 4.14
CA GLY A 35 -15.11 4.07 3.96
C GLY A 35 -15.28 5.32 4.81
N LEU A 36 -14.40 6.29 4.56
CA LEU A 36 -14.32 7.57 5.26
C LEU A 36 -14.51 8.71 4.28
N LEU A 37 -15.39 9.65 4.62
CA LEU A 37 -15.45 10.96 3.98
C LEU A 37 -14.79 11.99 4.88
N ILE A 38 -13.99 12.86 4.28
CA ILE A 38 -13.24 13.88 5.00
C ILE A 38 -13.73 15.24 4.50
N SER A 39 -13.92 16.18 5.42
CA SER A 39 -14.32 17.53 5.07
C SER A 39 -13.29 18.17 4.13
N PRO A 40 -13.72 19.09 3.25
CA PRO A 40 -12.82 19.79 2.33
C PRO A 40 -11.65 20.47 3.03
N ARG A 41 -11.82 20.89 4.28
CA ARG A 41 -10.80 21.56 5.11
C ARG A 41 -9.51 20.75 5.23
N TYR A 42 -9.60 19.43 5.31
CA TYR A 42 -8.43 18.55 5.46
C TYR A 42 -8.13 17.70 4.22
N ALA A 43 -8.95 17.83 3.17
CA ALA A 43 -8.89 16.95 2.01
C ALA A 43 -7.52 16.98 1.31
N ASP A 44 -6.92 18.17 1.15
CA ASP A 44 -5.64 18.31 0.45
C ASP A 44 -4.46 17.77 1.26
N GLU A 45 -4.46 17.97 2.57
CA GLU A 45 -3.43 17.44 3.46
C GLU A 45 -3.45 15.91 3.47
N ILE A 46 -4.64 15.33 3.64
CA ILE A 46 -4.81 13.87 3.65
C ILE A 46 -4.51 13.27 2.27
N ARG A 47 -4.88 13.95 1.18
CA ARG A 47 -4.55 13.49 -0.18
C ARG A 47 -3.04 13.35 -0.36
N LYS A 48 -2.27 14.38 0.02
CA LYS A 48 -0.79 14.34 -0.06
C LYS A 48 -0.21 13.22 0.78
N LEU A 49 -0.72 13.02 1.99
CA LEU A 49 -0.28 11.94 2.88
C LEU A 49 -0.56 10.56 2.28
N LEU A 50 -1.73 10.36 1.68
CA LEU A 50 -2.09 9.10 1.01
C LEU A 50 -1.26 8.85 -0.25
N GLU A 51 -1.03 9.87 -1.07
CA GLU A 51 -0.19 9.76 -2.28
C GLU A 51 1.24 9.32 -1.93
N GLN A 52 1.84 9.91 -0.89
CA GLN A 52 3.16 9.51 -0.41
C GLN A 52 3.20 8.06 0.08
N LYS A 53 2.17 7.62 0.83
CA LYS A 53 2.08 6.23 1.29
C LYS A 53 1.97 5.25 0.13
N ILE A 54 1.08 5.52 -0.82
CA ILE A 54 0.87 4.67 -2.01
C ILE A 54 2.16 4.56 -2.84
N LEU A 55 2.87 5.68 -3.01
CA LEU A 55 4.15 5.70 -3.73
C LEU A 55 5.19 4.84 -3.01
N ASN A 56 5.32 4.98 -1.68
CA ASN A 56 6.26 4.21 -0.88
C ASN A 56 5.94 2.71 -0.87
N GLU A 57 4.66 2.33 -0.81
CA GLU A 57 4.23 0.93 -0.90
C GLU A 57 4.60 0.32 -2.26
N LYS A 58 4.30 1.03 -3.36
CA LYS A 58 4.70 0.59 -4.71
C LYS A 58 6.22 0.48 -4.86
N GLN A 59 6.97 1.43 -4.31
CA GLN A 59 8.43 1.38 -4.36
C GLN A 59 8.95 0.18 -3.58
N LYS A 60 8.37 -0.10 -2.41
CA LYS A 60 8.73 -1.27 -1.61
C LYS A 60 8.44 -2.58 -2.34
N GLU A 61 7.30 -2.70 -3.02
CA GLU A 61 6.99 -3.87 -3.86
C GLU A 61 8.03 -4.04 -4.99
N ILE A 62 8.43 -2.95 -5.64
CA ILE A 62 9.47 -2.99 -6.67
C ILE A 62 10.82 -3.40 -6.07
N ASP A 63 11.22 -2.83 -4.93
CA ASP A 63 12.47 -3.17 -4.26
C ASP A 63 12.50 -4.64 -3.81
N GLU A 64 11.36 -5.16 -3.34
CA GLU A 64 11.18 -6.57 -3.01
C GLU A 64 11.27 -7.49 -4.23
N ILE A 65 10.93 -7.02 -5.43
CA ILE A 65 11.15 -7.79 -6.67
C ILE A 65 12.62 -7.66 -7.12
N MET A 66 13.18 -6.45 -7.02
CA MET A 66 14.56 -6.14 -7.45
C MET A 66 15.61 -6.88 -6.62
N GLN A 67 15.35 -7.23 -5.36
CA GLN A 67 16.26 -8.10 -4.59
C GLN A 67 16.49 -9.48 -5.26
N PHE A 68 15.57 -9.89 -6.14
CA PHE A 68 15.67 -11.14 -6.90
C PHE A 68 16.17 -10.92 -8.34
N SER A 69 16.34 -9.68 -8.81
CA SER A 69 16.66 -9.39 -10.21
C SER A 69 18.08 -9.80 -10.63
N GLY A 70 18.98 -10.13 -9.69
CA GLY A 70 20.30 -10.69 -9.97
C GLY A 70 20.40 -12.22 -9.82
N ILE A 71 19.31 -12.91 -9.45
CA ILE A 71 19.32 -14.38 -9.32
C ILE A 71 19.18 -15.07 -10.68
N ALA A 72 18.58 -14.39 -11.65
CA ALA A 72 18.30 -14.92 -12.99
C ALA A 72 19.14 -14.28 -14.10
N ASP A 73 20.17 -13.48 -13.78
CA ASP A 73 21.04 -12.78 -14.75
C ASP A 73 22.02 -13.71 -15.51
N GLY A 74 21.69 -14.99 -15.67
CA GLY A 74 22.45 -15.91 -16.52
C GLY A 74 23.84 -16.32 -16.02
N ASP A 75 24.35 -15.71 -14.93
CA ASP A 75 25.69 -15.97 -14.38
C ASP A 75 25.90 -17.44 -13.92
N THR A 76 24.84 -18.23 -13.82
CA THR A 76 24.87 -19.64 -13.40
C THR A 76 24.16 -20.58 -14.37
N GLU A 77 23.76 -20.11 -15.56
CA GLU A 77 22.92 -20.87 -16.51
C GLU A 77 23.50 -22.23 -16.96
N ASN A 78 24.80 -22.47 -16.73
CA ASN A 78 25.47 -23.74 -17.05
C ASN A 78 26.31 -24.31 -15.91
N MET A 79 26.12 -23.86 -14.66
CA MET A 79 26.90 -24.34 -13.52
C MET A 79 26.10 -25.35 -12.71
N THR A 80 26.70 -26.50 -12.41
CA THR A 80 26.14 -27.44 -11.45
C THR A 80 26.14 -26.83 -10.04
N ALA A 81 25.28 -27.33 -9.15
CA ALA A 81 25.21 -26.86 -7.76
C ALA A 81 26.55 -26.90 -7.00
N LYS A 82 27.50 -27.75 -7.43
CA LYS A 82 28.86 -27.83 -6.89
C LYS A 82 29.73 -26.65 -7.35
N GLU A 83 29.60 -26.25 -8.60
CA GLU A 83 30.35 -25.14 -9.21
C GLU A 83 29.85 -23.79 -8.72
N MET A 84 28.53 -23.63 -8.52
CA MET A 84 27.93 -22.43 -7.92
C MET A 84 28.45 -22.17 -6.50
N ARG A 85 28.58 -23.22 -5.67
CA ARG A 85 29.13 -23.10 -4.30
C ARG A 85 30.62 -22.74 -4.31
N ALA A 86 31.40 -23.28 -5.24
CA ALA A 86 32.81 -22.97 -5.38
C ALA A 86 33.05 -21.51 -5.82
N ALA A 87 32.25 -21.01 -6.78
CA ALA A 87 32.34 -19.63 -7.24
C ALA A 87 31.95 -18.62 -6.14
N HIS A 88 30.91 -18.92 -5.36
CA HIS A 88 30.52 -18.09 -4.21
C HIS A 88 31.61 -18.08 -3.12
N ALA A 89 32.21 -19.24 -2.81
CA ALA A 89 33.30 -19.33 -1.83
C ALA A 89 34.56 -18.59 -2.29
N ALA A 90 34.91 -18.60 -3.58
CA ALA A 90 36.05 -17.85 -4.11
C ALA A 90 35.82 -16.33 -4.11
N LYS A 91 34.58 -15.88 -4.34
CA LYS A 91 34.23 -14.46 -4.44
C LYS A 91 34.05 -13.78 -3.07
N PHE A 92 33.65 -14.53 -2.04
CA PHE A 92 33.33 -14.00 -0.71
C PHE A 92 34.15 -14.62 0.44
N GLY A 93 35.02 -15.59 0.16
CA GLY A 93 35.80 -16.34 1.17
C GLY A 93 37.24 -15.89 1.39
N ASN A 94 37.69 -14.81 0.74
CA ASN A 94 38.94 -14.13 1.10
C ASN A 94 38.62 -12.83 1.84
N ALA A 95 38.33 -12.95 3.13
CA ALA A 95 38.41 -11.90 4.13
C ALA A 95 39.36 -12.37 5.24
#